data_AF-A0A5S4W0L1-F1
#
_entry.id   AF-A0A5S4W0L1-F1
#
_cell.length_a   1.000
_cell.length_b   1.000
_cell.length_c   1.000
_cell.angle_alpha   90.00
_cell.angle_beta   90.00
_cell.angle_gamma   90.00
#
_symmetry.space_group_name_H-M   'P 1'
#
loop_
_entity.id
_entity.type
_entity.pdbx_description
1 polymer ?
#
loop_
_entity_poly.entity_id
_entity_poly.type
_entity_poly.pdbx_seq_one_letter_code
_entity_poly.pdbx_strand_id
1 'polypeptide(L)'
;MRASAVALALLLLLSPRIGHAAEARPQGKNCDLAEPPAGAGEDTAHGMAMRIYPRAKDIGPDYSGCQLTMLQIKEKWFVLSYTEVVAGDPIRIWSEHDPDPRKRACRFKAGKLVSGSEDICPAPEFLLSRSLPPGCAPVTGEQASRGEPGTPRPARCDYD
;
A
#
# COMPACT_ATOMS: atom_id res chain seq x y z
N MET A 1 20.78 20.59 63.53
CA MET A 1 21.71 20.58 62.37
C MET A 1 22.24 19.15 62.18
N ARG A 2 22.50 18.75 60.92
CA ARG A 2 22.81 17.39 60.37
C ARG A 2 21.54 16.65 59.92
N ALA A 3 21.01 16.82 58.70
CA ALA A 3 21.55 16.76 57.33
C ALA A 3 21.83 15.33 56.82
N SER A 4 20.90 14.88 55.97
CA SER A 4 21.08 14.12 54.73
C SER A 4 21.67 12.71 54.75
N ALA A 5 20.78 11.72 54.56
CA ALA A 5 21.11 10.46 53.90
C ALA A 5 19.87 9.97 53.13
N VAL A 6 19.61 10.56 51.97
CA VAL A 6 18.55 10.13 51.04
C VAL A 6 19.14 10.04 49.63
N ALA A 7 18.67 9.03 48.90
CA ALA A 7 18.80 8.85 47.45
C ALA A 7 20.10 8.24 46.93
N LEU A 8 20.22 6.93 47.05
CA LEU A 8 20.95 6.13 46.06
C LEU A 8 20.37 4.71 46.04
N ALA A 9 19.45 4.42 45.11
CA ALA A 9 19.12 3.08 44.57
C ALA A 9 17.68 2.99 44.00
N LEU A 10 17.28 3.89 43.09
CA LEU A 10 16.02 3.73 42.35
C LEU A 10 16.17 4.10 40.86
N LEU A 11 17.26 3.65 40.23
CA LEU A 11 17.57 3.94 38.81
C LEU A 11 17.71 2.68 37.93
N LEU A 12 17.40 1.48 38.45
CA LEU A 12 17.66 0.20 37.75
C LEU A 12 16.42 -0.56 37.27
N LEU A 13 15.22 0.04 37.26
CA LEU A 13 14.00 -0.66 36.79
C LEU A 13 13.33 -0.06 35.55
N LEU A 14 13.90 0.98 34.96
CA LEU A 14 13.48 1.46 33.64
C LEU A 14 14.21 0.67 32.55
N SER A 15 13.89 -0.62 32.45
CA SER A 15 14.21 -1.36 31.23
C SER A 15 13.41 -0.71 30.10
N PRO A 16 14.04 -0.06 29.10
CA PRO A 16 13.30 0.40 27.95
C PRO A 16 12.78 -0.86 27.26
N ARG A 17 11.50 -1.15 27.44
CA ARG A 17 10.82 -2.04 26.51
C ARG A 17 10.80 -1.29 25.21
N ILE A 18 11.81 -1.53 24.38
CA ILE A 18 11.77 -1.25 22.94
C ILE A 18 10.71 -2.20 22.39
N GLY A 19 9.44 -1.90 22.67
CA GLY A 19 8.33 -2.47 21.95
C GLY A 19 8.55 -2.02 20.52
N HIS A 20 8.81 -2.98 19.64
CA HIS A 20 8.73 -2.74 18.21
C HIS A 20 7.29 -2.33 17.97
N ALA A 21 7.05 -1.01 17.88
CA ALA A 21 5.75 -0.50 17.51
C ALA A 21 5.45 -1.11 16.15
N ALA A 22 4.47 -2.02 16.11
CA ALA A 22 3.96 -2.55 14.86
C ALA A 22 3.65 -1.34 13.99
N GLU A 23 4.23 -1.30 12.79
CA GLU A 23 4.12 -0.11 11.97
C GLU A 23 2.67 0.22 11.69
N ALA A 24 2.27 1.45 12.04
CA ALA A 24 0.92 1.90 11.87
C ALA A 24 0.55 1.99 10.38
N ARG A 25 -0.73 1.75 10.10
CA ARG A 25 -1.34 2.00 8.79
C ARG A 25 -1.10 3.45 8.39
N PRO A 26 -0.68 3.74 7.14
CA PRO A 26 -0.53 5.12 6.68
C PRO A 26 -1.84 5.90 6.79
N GLN A 27 -1.73 7.21 6.95
CA GLN A 27 -2.82 8.14 7.15
C GLN A 27 -2.73 9.28 6.14
N GLY A 28 -3.86 9.90 5.79
CA GLY A 28 -3.90 11.04 4.89
C GLY A 28 -4.83 10.84 3.70
N LYS A 29 -4.58 11.60 2.63
CA LYS A 29 -5.45 11.61 1.44
C LYS A 29 -5.58 10.20 0.87
N ASN A 30 -6.82 9.78 0.62
CA ASN A 30 -7.18 8.46 0.07
C ASN A 30 -6.82 7.25 0.95
N CYS A 31 -6.29 7.41 2.16
CA CYS A 31 -5.87 6.29 3.00
C CYS A 31 -7.02 5.59 3.75
N ASP A 32 -8.19 6.22 3.87
CA ASP A 32 -9.35 5.69 4.61
C ASP A 32 -10.55 5.34 3.71
N LEU A 33 -10.31 5.12 2.41
CA LEU A 33 -11.38 4.73 1.49
C LEU A 33 -11.81 3.28 1.75
N ALA A 34 -13.10 3.09 2.00
CA ALA A 34 -13.70 1.77 2.16
C ALA A 34 -14.03 1.08 0.82
N GLU A 35 -14.17 1.87 -0.24
CA GLU A 35 -14.50 1.40 -1.58
C GLU A 35 -13.77 2.23 -2.65
N PRO A 36 -13.50 1.66 -3.82
CA PRO A 36 -12.81 2.36 -4.89
C PRO A 36 -13.72 3.42 -5.52
N PRO A 37 -13.26 4.67 -5.70
CA PRO A 37 -14.00 5.68 -6.43
C PRO A 37 -14.26 5.27 -7.89
N ALA A 38 -15.24 5.89 -8.54
CA ALA A 38 -15.55 5.60 -9.95
C ALA A 38 -14.36 5.82 -10.91
N GLY A 39 -13.45 6.73 -10.55
CA GLY A 39 -12.21 7.00 -11.31
C GLY A 39 -11.06 6.04 -11.02
N ALA A 40 -11.26 5.02 -10.18
CA ALA A 40 -10.22 4.03 -9.88
C ALA A 40 -9.83 3.23 -11.12
N GLY A 41 -8.52 3.10 -11.33
CA GLY A 41 -7.98 2.24 -12.35
C GLY A 41 -8.35 0.78 -12.10
N GLU A 42 -8.26 -0.02 -13.15
CA GLU A 42 -8.70 -1.41 -13.15
C GLU A 42 -7.52 -2.34 -13.40
N ASP A 43 -7.55 -3.49 -12.75
CA ASP A 43 -6.61 -4.57 -13.01
C ASP A 43 -7.28 -5.93 -12.74
N THR A 44 -6.65 -7.00 -13.19
CA THR A 44 -7.09 -8.37 -12.91
C THR A 44 -5.91 -9.20 -12.44
N ALA A 45 -6.00 -9.75 -11.24
CA ALA A 45 -4.99 -10.65 -10.69
C ALA A 45 -5.64 -11.98 -10.33
N HIS A 46 -5.11 -13.08 -10.87
CA HIS A 46 -5.64 -14.43 -10.63
C HIS A 46 -7.15 -14.58 -10.87
N GLY A 47 -7.67 -13.90 -11.91
CA GLY A 47 -9.10 -13.93 -12.25
C GLY A 47 -10.00 -13.09 -11.34
N MET A 48 -9.43 -12.34 -10.40
CA MET A 48 -10.18 -11.44 -9.51
C MET A 48 -10.08 -10.00 -10.00
N ALA A 49 -11.20 -9.29 -9.94
CA ALA A 49 -11.25 -7.87 -10.27
C ALA A 49 -10.57 -7.05 -9.18
N MET A 50 -9.64 -6.20 -9.59
CA MET A 50 -8.98 -5.24 -8.71
C MET A 50 -9.25 -3.81 -9.14
N ARG A 51 -9.19 -2.91 -8.17
CA ARG A 51 -9.27 -1.47 -8.34
C ARG A 51 -8.09 -0.80 -7.68
N ILE A 52 -7.48 0.16 -8.37
CA ILE A 52 -6.30 0.88 -7.90
C ILE A 52 -6.59 2.38 -7.91
N TYR A 53 -6.39 3.06 -6.77
CA TYR A 53 -6.68 4.49 -6.65
C TYR A 53 -5.73 5.25 -5.71
N PRO A 54 -5.22 6.43 -6.12
CA PRO A 54 -5.29 6.99 -7.47
C PRO A 54 -4.46 6.15 -8.46
N ARG A 55 -4.62 6.38 -9.75
CA ARG A 55 -3.80 5.68 -10.75
C ARG A 55 -2.37 6.21 -10.70
N ALA A 56 -1.39 5.37 -11.04
CA ALA A 56 0.02 5.73 -10.96
C ALA A 56 0.36 7.02 -11.72
N LYS A 57 -0.18 7.21 -12.93
CA LYS A 57 0.02 8.44 -13.71
C LYS A 57 -0.56 9.72 -13.10
N ASP A 58 -1.51 9.59 -12.18
CA ASP A 58 -2.17 10.73 -11.52
C ASP A 58 -1.41 11.13 -10.23
N ILE A 59 -0.37 10.38 -9.87
CA ILE A 59 0.51 10.65 -8.74
C ILE A 59 1.67 11.53 -9.24
N GLY A 60 1.45 12.84 -9.14
CA GLY A 60 2.48 13.86 -9.43
C GLY A 60 3.30 14.27 -8.20
N PRO A 61 4.28 15.18 -8.38
CA PRO A 61 5.17 15.65 -7.31
C PRO A 61 4.44 16.38 -6.16
N ASP A 62 3.22 16.86 -6.39
CA ASP A 62 2.42 17.53 -5.35
C ASP A 62 1.54 16.55 -4.55
N TYR A 63 1.52 15.26 -4.91
CA TYR A 63 0.67 14.28 -4.25
C TYR A 63 1.30 13.76 -2.96
N SER A 64 0.57 13.85 -1.85
CA SER A 64 0.86 13.12 -0.62
C SER A 64 -0.39 12.41 -0.12
N GLY A 65 -0.30 11.13 0.19
CA GLY A 65 -1.43 10.28 0.54
C GLY A 65 -1.17 8.80 0.29
N CYS A 66 -2.22 8.03 0.04
CA CYS A 66 -2.11 6.60 -0.28
C CYS A 66 -2.51 6.30 -1.72
N GLN A 67 -1.81 5.36 -2.36
CA GLN A 67 -2.38 4.54 -3.41
C GLN A 67 -2.89 3.25 -2.79
N LEU A 68 -4.16 2.95 -3.00
CA LEU A 68 -4.79 1.74 -2.51
C LEU A 68 -4.95 0.73 -3.64
N THR A 69 -4.56 -0.50 -3.39
CA THR A 69 -4.95 -1.65 -4.22
C THR A 69 -6.08 -2.37 -3.52
N MET A 70 -7.21 -2.47 -4.18
CA MET A 70 -8.43 -3.07 -3.64
C MET A 70 -8.85 -4.26 -4.47
N LEU A 71 -9.33 -5.29 -3.80
CA LEU A 71 -9.83 -6.52 -4.39
C LEU A 71 -11.33 -6.64 -4.14
N GLN A 72 -12.07 -7.10 -5.15
CA GLN A 72 -13.47 -7.48 -4.95
C GLN A 72 -13.56 -8.96 -4.57
N ILE A 73 -14.17 -9.26 -3.42
CA ILE A 73 -14.56 -10.62 -3.04
C ILE A 73 -16.07 -10.63 -2.88
N LYS A 74 -16.76 -11.38 -3.75
CA LYS A 74 -18.22 -11.28 -3.93
C LYS A 74 -18.58 -9.82 -4.28
N GLU A 75 -19.50 -9.21 -3.54
CA GLU A 75 -19.95 -7.83 -3.77
C GLU A 75 -19.25 -6.80 -2.85
N LYS A 76 -18.18 -7.20 -2.16
CA LYS A 76 -17.47 -6.35 -1.20
C LYS A 76 -16.05 -6.05 -1.64
N TRP A 77 -15.60 -4.82 -1.36
CA TRP A 77 -14.24 -4.37 -1.59
C TRP A 77 -13.38 -4.55 -0.34
N PHE A 78 -12.14 -4.98 -0.54
CA PHE A 78 -11.15 -5.15 0.51
C PHE A 78 -9.85 -4.48 0.09
N VAL A 79 -9.24 -3.69 0.97
CA VAL A 79 -7.94 -3.07 0.69
C VAL A 79 -6.83 -4.12 0.91
N LEU A 80 -6.16 -4.52 -0.18
CA LEU A 80 -5.04 -5.44 -0.12
C LEU A 80 -3.77 -4.75 0.38
N SER A 81 -3.50 -3.54 -0.10
CA SER A 81 -2.30 -2.79 0.22
C SER A 81 -2.50 -1.28 0.12
N TYR A 82 -1.63 -0.58 0.85
CA TYR A 82 -1.51 0.86 0.91
C TYR A 82 -0.08 1.20 0.51
N THR A 83 0.13 1.89 -0.59
CA THR A 83 1.41 2.52 -0.89
C THR A 83 1.34 3.95 -0.37
N GLU A 84 2.14 4.27 0.64
CA GLU A 84 2.28 5.64 1.14
C GLU A 84 3.15 6.44 0.18
N VAL A 85 2.66 7.61 -0.21
CA VAL A 85 3.32 8.52 -1.14
C VAL A 85 3.50 9.88 -0.48
N VAL A 86 4.70 10.45 -0.59
CA VAL A 86 5.03 11.78 -0.09
C VAL A 86 5.66 12.58 -1.21
N ALA A 87 5.03 13.69 -1.60
CA ALA A 87 5.46 14.54 -2.71
C ALA A 87 5.76 13.76 -4.01
N GLY A 88 4.87 12.84 -4.37
CA GLY A 88 4.99 11.97 -5.53
C GLY A 88 5.93 10.76 -5.36
N ASP A 89 6.71 10.69 -4.29
CA ASP A 89 7.64 9.59 -4.03
C ASP A 89 6.97 8.48 -3.21
N PRO A 90 6.87 7.24 -3.70
CA PRO A 90 6.36 6.13 -2.91
C PRO A 90 7.40 5.71 -1.87
N ILE A 91 7.05 5.84 -0.58
CA ILE A 91 8.03 5.66 0.51
C ILE A 91 7.92 4.32 1.22
N ARG A 92 6.78 3.62 1.14
CA ARG A 92 6.59 2.24 1.64
C ARG A 92 5.28 1.62 1.16
N ILE A 93 5.22 0.29 1.22
CA ILE A 93 3.97 -0.47 1.13
C ILE A 93 3.60 -0.98 2.52
N TRP A 94 2.34 -0.88 2.87
CA TRP A 94 1.76 -1.44 4.08
C TRP A 94 0.55 -2.31 3.74
N SER A 95 0.40 -3.44 4.43
CA SER A 95 -0.78 -4.30 4.34
C SER A 95 -1.08 -4.88 5.71
N GLU A 96 -2.36 -4.94 6.06
CA GLU A 96 -2.83 -5.65 7.26
C GLU A 96 -2.69 -7.18 7.09
N HIS A 97 -2.67 -7.64 5.84
CA HIS A 97 -2.61 -9.05 5.49
C HIS A 97 -1.19 -9.58 5.33
N ASP A 98 -0.15 -8.73 5.49
CA ASP A 98 1.24 -9.17 5.44
C ASP A 98 1.71 -9.65 6.83
N PRO A 99 1.92 -10.98 7.01
CA PRO A 99 2.33 -11.51 8.29
C PRO A 99 3.79 -11.19 8.61
N ASP A 100 4.63 -10.83 7.62
CA ASP A 100 6.05 -10.58 7.84
C ASP A 100 6.29 -9.10 8.22
N PRO A 101 6.62 -8.79 9.48
CA PRO A 101 6.89 -7.41 9.89
C PRO A 101 8.09 -6.79 9.16
N ARG A 102 9.01 -7.60 8.61
CA ARG A 102 10.19 -7.11 7.90
C ARG A 102 9.83 -6.47 6.55
N LYS A 103 8.77 -6.96 5.90
CA LYS A 103 8.24 -6.34 4.67
C LYS A 103 7.62 -4.98 4.95
N ARG A 104 6.89 -4.85 6.06
CA ARG A 104 6.34 -3.56 6.50
C ARG A 104 7.45 -2.56 6.87
N ALA A 105 8.58 -3.02 7.38
CA ALA A 105 9.74 -2.18 7.72
C ALA A 105 10.50 -1.60 6.51
N CYS A 106 10.18 -2.02 5.28
CA CYS A 106 10.83 -1.50 4.08
C CYS A 106 10.54 0.00 3.91
N ARG A 107 11.59 0.77 3.59
CA ARG A 107 11.48 2.20 3.28
C ARG A 107 12.22 2.55 2.02
N PHE A 108 11.63 3.47 1.29
CA PHE A 108 12.13 3.93 0.01
C PHE A 108 12.22 5.45 -0.01
N LYS A 109 13.15 5.94 -0.83
CA LYS A 109 13.30 7.35 -1.14
C LYS A 109 13.90 7.51 -2.51
N ALA A 110 13.29 8.32 -3.35
CA ALA A 110 13.71 8.61 -4.71
C ALA A 110 14.03 7.33 -5.51
N GLY A 111 13.11 6.36 -5.45
CA GLY A 111 13.24 5.08 -6.16
C GLY A 111 14.36 4.16 -5.64
N LYS A 112 14.84 4.33 -4.41
CA LYS A 112 15.86 3.45 -3.80
C LYS A 112 15.41 2.95 -2.44
N LEU A 113 15.79 1.71 -2.12
CA LEU A 113 15.63 1.15 -0.78
C LEU A 113 16.59 1.88 0.18
N VAL A 114 16.07 2.46 1.26
CA VAL A 114 16.84 3.15 2.30
C VAL A 114 16.78 2.47 3.67
N SER A 115 15.82 1.58 3.88
CA SER A 115 15.72 0.72 5.07
C SER A 115 15.02 -0.59 4.73
N GLY A 116 15.44 -1.68 5.36
CA GLY A 116 15.00 -3.04 5.04
C GLY A 116 16.11 -3.82 4.33
N SER A 117 15.73 -4.92 3.68
CA SER A 117 16.67 -5.82 3.01
C SER A 117 16.19 -6.13 1.59
N GLU A 118 17.10 -6.13 0.62
CA GLU A 118 16.77 -6.32 -0.80
C GLU A 118 16.15 -7.68 -1.12
N ASP A 119 16.43 -8.70 -0.31
CA ASP A 119 15.84 -10.05 -0.42
C ASP A 119 14.40 -10.14 0.09
N ILE A 120 13.97 -9.16 0.90
CA ILE A 120 12.64 -9.12 1.53
C ILE A 120 11.76 -8.04 0.89
N CYS A 121 12.35 -6.89 0.60
CA CYS A 121 11.63 -5.71 0.14
C CYS A 121 11.30 -5.79 -1.35
N PRO A 122 10.14 -5.26 -1.77
CA PRO A 122 9.82 -5.18 -3.19
C PRO A 122 10.81 -4.27 -3.92
N ALA A 123 11.03 -4.55 -5.22
CA ALA A 123 11.83 -3.66 -6.04
C ALA A 123 11.11 -2.29 -6.18
N PRO A 124 11.85 -1.15 -6.15
CA PRO A 124 11.25 0.19 -6.12
C PRO A 124 10.27 0.50 -7.26
N GLU A 125 10.49 -0.06 -8.44
CA GLU A 125 9.64 0.12 -9.62
C GLU A 125 8.22 -0.47 -9.47
N PHE A 126 8.01 -1.34 -8.47
CA PHE A 126 6.71 -1.97 -8.18
C PHE A 126 5.98 -1.31 -7.01
N LEU A 127 6.50 -0.22 -6.45
CA LEU A 127 5.84 0.43 -5.30
C LEU A 127 4.50 1.06 -5.67
N LEU A 128 4.45 1.70 -6.84
CA LEU A 128 3.20 2.17 -7.41
C LEU A 128 2.62 1.10 -8.33
N SER A 129 1.41 0.66 -8.00
CA SER A 129 0.65 -0.27 -8.81
C SER A 129 0.14 0.44 -10.06
N ARG A 130 0.50 -0.13 -11.21
CA ARG A 130 -0.01 0.28 -12.52
C ARG A 130 -1.41 -0.25 -12.74
N SER A 131 -2.20 0.46 -13.54
CA SER A 131 -3.59 0.07 -13.79
C SER A 131 -4.07 0.50 -15.16
N LEU A 132 -5.03 -0.24 -15.70
CA LEU A 132 -5.83 0.21 -16.82
C LEU A 132 -6.73 1.38 -16.39
N PRO A 133 -7.19 2.22 -17.34
CA PRO A 133 -8.22 3.20 -17.05
C PRO A 133 -9.53 2.54 -16.60
N PRO A 134 -10.43 3.29 -15.95
CA PRO A 134 -11.79 2.80 -15.70
C PRO A 134 -12.50 2.38 -16.99
N GLY A 135 -13.20 1.25 -16.95
CA GLY A 135 -13.94 0.67 -18.09
C GLY A 135 -13.06 -0.11 -19.08
N CYS A 136 -11.84 -0.48 -18.71
CA CYS A 136 -10.90 -1.19 -19.58
C CYS A 136 -10.63 -2.64 -19.16
N ALA A 137 -10.95 -3.02 -17.92
CA ALA A 137 -10.96 -4.41 -17.50
C ALA A 137 -12.40 -4.96 -17.49
N PRO A 138 -12.61 -6.23 -17.87
CA PRO A 138 -13.90 -6.87 -17.74
C PRO A 138 -14.25 -6.99 -16.25
N VAL A 139 -15.17 -6.14 -15.78
CA VAL A 139 -15.69 -6.22 -14.42
C VAL A 139 -16.72 -7.36 -14.43
N THR A 140 -16.27 -8.57 -14.04
CA THR A 140 -17.02 -9.70 -13.44
C THR A 140 -16.67 -11.06 -14.06
N GLY A 141 -16.70 -12.09 -13.19
CA GLY A 141 -16.51 -13.51 -13.53
C GLY A 141 -17.50 -14.08 -14.54
N GLU A 142 -18.51 -13.33 -14.98
CA GLU A 142 -19.46 -13.76 -16.01
C GLU A 142 -18.94 -13.56 -17.45
N GLN A 143 -18.02 -12.62 -17.69
CA GLN A 143 -17.33 -12.52 -18.99
C GLN A 143 -16.17 -13.53 -19.08
N ALA A 144 -15.48 -13.80 -17.97
CA ALA A 144 -14.43 -14.83 -17.90
C ALA A 144 -14.99 -16.26 -18.10
N SER A 145 -16.22 -16.52 -17.67
CA SER A 145 -16.87 -17.84 -17.79
C SER A 145 -17.48 -18.13 -19.17
N ARG A 146 -17.63 -17.12 -20.03
CA ARG A 146 -18.19 -17.28 -21.39
C ARG A 146 -17.16 -17.69 -22.45
N GLY A 147 -15.88 -17.74 -22.11
CA GLY A 147 -14.83 -18.27 -22.98
C GLY A 147 -14.73 -17.59 -24.35
N GLU A 148 -15.25 -16.37 -24.49
CA GLU A 148 -15.20 -15.66 -25.76
C GLU A 148 -13.75 -15.23 -26.03
N PRO A 149 -13.22 -15.45 -27.25
CA PRO A 149 -11.90 -14.98 -27.65
C PRO A 149 -11.78 -13.50 -27.33
N GLY A 150 -10.77 -13.15 -26.52
CA GLY A 150 -10.61 -11.82 -25.93
C GLY A 150 -10.84 -10.74 -26.98
N THR A 151 -11.93 -10.00 -26.84
CA THR A 151 -12.17 -8.80 -27.64
C THR A 151 -10.91 -7.95 -27.59
N PRO A 152 -10.39 -7.47 -28.74
CA PRO A 152 -9.21 -6.64 -28.76
C PRO A 152 -9.36 -5.51 -27.74
N ARG A 153 -8.35 -5.37 -26.89
CA ARG A 153 -8.34 -4.32 -25.87
C ARG A 153 -8.55 -2.97 -26.58
N PRO A 154 -9.50 -2.12 -26.15
CA PRO A 154 -9.73 -0.84 -26.81
C PRO A 154 -8.42 -0.04 -26.88
N ALA A 155 -8.18 0.70 -27.96
CA ALA A 155 -6.94 1.46 -28.19
C ALA A 155 -6.61 2.54 -27.13
N ARG A 156 -7.46 2.70 -26.11
CA ARG A 156 -7.33 3.66 -25.00
C ARG A 156 -7.02 2.99 -23.66
N CYS A 157 -6.76 1.69 -23.66
CA CYS A 157 -6.66 0.87 -22.46
C CYS A 157 -5.22 0.37 -22.29
N ASP A 158 -4.32 1.32 -22.05
CA ASP A 158 -2.93 1.01 -21.72
C ASP A 158 -2.72 1.06 -20.21
N TYR A 159 -1.81 0.22 -19.72
CA TYR A 159 -1.35 0.32 -18.36
C TYR A 159 -0.44 1.54 -18.26
N ASP A 160 -0.77 2.41 -17.31
CA ASP A 160 0.07 3.52 -16.90
C ASP A 160 0.98 3.08 -15.76
#